data_AF-A0A2V7UJJ4-F1
#
_entry.id   AF-A0A2V7UJJ4-F1
#
_cell.length_a   1.000
_cell.length_b   1.000
_cell.length_c   1.000
_cell.angle_alpha   90.00
_cell.angle_beta   90.00
_cell.angle_gamma   90.00
#
_symmetry.space_group_name_H-M   'P 1'
#
loop_
_entity.id
_entity.type
_entity.pdbx_description
1 polymer ?
#
loop_
_entity_poly.entity_id
_entity_poly.type
_entity_poly.pdbx_seq_one_letter_code
_entity_poly.pdbx_strand_id
1 'polypeptide(L)'
;MGTKRLVIGALACLSLVTAASDADPQTVPVALELGALADGTYSRAWALNDSGQVVGFSTVSPGPPMRLGLPFHPFSWTRAGGMIDLGTLGGRFGATAVAVNGAGQVVGTSSTPDDQSHAFSWTPAGGLIDLGTLGGLYASAAGVSSSGQAFGSSSTASGESHVFSWTPAGGMVDLGTLGGMNSFAFTLSDAGQVVGQSDTPSGFQQGFLWTPSGGMVSLATQPNTSSEAVAINSHGLIVGSRGVARSTSPDDETVAMLWEMSPPVIIVEIDIKPGSPENTINLTSHGVLPVAILSNASFDATHVDPVTVILAGAPVRIGGNGRPMSEVRDVNGDGRPDLVVNVETDAMILAASDVTVTLKGRTDAGLNIEGSDAVRVTP
;
A
#
# COMPACT_ATOMS: atom_id res chain seq x y z
N MET A 1 24.49 58.10 -55.18
CA MET A 1 25.51 58.45 -54.17
C MET A 1 25.74 57.19 -53.35
N GLY A 2 26.76 56.38 -53.66
CA GLY A 2 28.13 56.50 -53.12
C GLY A 2 28.14 55.82 -51.73
N THR A 3 28.93 54.79 -51.41
CA THR A 3 30.32 54.51 -51.82
C THR A 3 30.68 53.04 -51.58
N LYS A 4 31.76 52.62 -52.25
CA LYS A 4 32.33 51.29 -52.43
C LYS A 4 33.06 50.73 -51.19
N ARG A 5 33.20 49.40 -51.22
CA ARG A 5 34.25 48.51 -50.66
C ARG A 5 35.62 49.18 -50.38
N LEU A 6 36.36 48.77 -49.34
CA LEU A 6 37.43 47.74 -49.41
C LEU A 6 38.28 47.64 -48.11
N VAL A 7 38.43 46.37 -47.66
CA VAL A 7 39.52 45.67 -46.94
C VAL A 7 40.79 46.43 -46.51
N ILE A 8 41.24 46.18 -45.26
CA ILE A 8 42.65 45.92 -44.91
C ILE A 8 42.68 44.69 -43.98
N GLY A 9 43.60 43.76 -44.26
CA GLY A 9 43.79 42.51 -43.50
C GLY A 9 45.03 42.48 -42.60
N ALA A 10 45.03 41.42 -41.79
CA ALA A 10 46.14 40.62 -41.23
C ALA A 10 47.07 41.25 -40.16
N LEU A 11 47.11 40.66 -38.95
CA LEU A 11 48.07 39.61 -38.56
C LEU A 11 47.70 39.01 -37.18
N ALA A 12 48.06 37.74 -36.99
CA ALA A 12 47.65 36.84 -35.91
C ALA A 12 48.23 37.14 -34.52
N CYS A 13 47.53 36.69 -33.47
CA CYS A 13 48.18 36.09 -32.31
C CYS A 13 47.29 35.00 -31.69
N LEU A 14 47.86 33.80 -31.69
CA LEU A 14 47.44 32.58 -31.03
C LEU A 14 47.35 32.79 -29.50
N SER A 15 46.27 32.37 -28.86
CA SER A 15 46.37 31.50 -27.66
C SER A 15 45.03 31.11 -27.06
N LEU A 16 44.99 29.82 -26.69
CA LEU A 16 44.19 29.20 -25.65
C LEU A 16 42.71 28.93 -25.97
N VAL A 17 42.52 27.68 -26.42
CA VAL A 17 41.40 26.84 -26.01
C VAL A 17 41.15 27.03 -24.52
N THR A 18 40.11 27.77 -24.17
CA THR A 18 39.36 27.47 -22.95
C THR A 18 38.19 26.63 -23.42
N ALA A 19 38.20 25.36 -23.04
CA ALA A 19 37.02 24.53 -23.11
C ALA A 19 35.86 25.32 -22.48
N ALA A 20 34.92 25.78 -23.30
CA ALA A 20 33.60 26.09 -22.79
C ALA A 20 33.10 24.75 -22.27
N SER A 21 33.12 24.60 -20.95
CA SER A 21 32.55 23.45 -20.27
C SER A 21 31.14 23.27 -20.83
N ASP A 22 30.85 22.06 -21.31
CA ASP A 22 29.49 21.56 -21.50
C ASP A 22 28.76 21.62 -20.15
N ALA A 23 28.37 22.82 -19.74
CA ALA A 23 27.46 23.03 -18.64
C ALA A 23 26.10 22.55 -19.15
N ASP A 24 25.74 21.33 -18.74
CA ASP A 24 24.37 20.83 -18.75
C ASP A 24 23.43 21.98 -18.36
N PRO A 25 22.50 22.41 -19.24
CA PRO A 25 21.62 23.54 -18.93
C PRO A 25 20.85 23.21 -17.67
N GLN A 26 21.28 23.80 -16.55
CA GLN A 26 20.66 23.64 -15.25
C GLN A 26 19.19 24.04 -15.38
N THR A 27 18.29 23.07 -15.28
CA THR A 27 16.86 23.32 -15.21
C THR A 27 16.56 24.05 -13.91
N VAL A 28 16.46 25.37 -13.98
CA VAL A 28 16.04 26.19 -12.84
C VAL A 28 14.52 26.19 -12.71
N PRO A 29 13.96 26.10 -11.49
CA PRO A 29 12.52 26.16 -11.30
C PRO A 29 11.99 27.54 -11.73
N VAL A 30 10.94 27.55 -12.56
CA VAL A 30 10.24 28.77 -12.97
C VAL A 30 8.87 28.79 -12.30
N ALA A 31 8.59 29.86 -11.55
CA ALA A 31 7.30 30.05 -10.92
C ALA A 31 6.23 30.43 -11.96
N LEU A 32 5.04 29.83 -11.83
CA LEU A 32 3.84 30.18 -12.60
C LEU A 32 2.73 30.54 -11.62
N GLU A 33 2.19 31.74 -11.77
CA GLU A 33 1.03 32.19 -10.99
C GLU A 33 -0.25 31.65 -11.62
N LEU A 34 -1.05 30.89 -10.85
CA LEU A 34 -2.25 30.23 -11.38
C LEU A 34 -3.49 31.14 -11.36
N GLY A 35 -3.43 32.26 -10.65
CA GLY A 35 -4.54 33.19 -10.48
C GLY A 35 -5.57 32.71 -9.44
N ALA A 36 -6.78 33.25 -9.52
CA ALA A 36 -7.93 32.91 -8.68
C ALA A 36 -9.18 32.77 -9.57
N LEU A 37 -10.23 32.16 -9.03
CA LEU A 37 -11.51 32.02 -9.71
C LEU A 37 -12.21 33.39 -9.85
N ALA A 38 -12.64 33.71 -11.08
CA ALA A 38 -13.27 34.98 -11.43
C ALA A 38 -12.43 36.19 -10.92
N ASP A 39 -13.07 37.24 -10.39
CA ASP A 39 -12.40 38.40 -9.79
C ASP A 39 -12.00 38.13 -8.32
N GLY A 40 -11.79 36.86 -7.95
CA GLY A 40 -11.23 36.47 -6.66
C GLY A 40 -9.80 36.97 -6.49
N THR A 41 -9.36 37.13 -5.25
CA THR A 41 -8.02 37.67 -4.92
C THR A 41 -7.17 36.69 -4.12
N TYR A 42 -7.66 35.48 -3.88
CA TYR A 42 -6.99 34.51 -3.02
C TYR A 42 -7.26 33.08 -3.48
N SER A 43 -6.20 32.30 -3.67
CA SER A 43 -6.26 30.88 -4.01
C SER A 43 -5.13 30.11 -3.32
N ARG A 44 -5.33 28.80 -3.15
CA ARG A 44 -4.32 27.89 -2.62
C ARG A 44 -4.44 26.53 -3.30
N ALA A 45 -3.33 26.04 -3.84
CA ALA A 45 -3.21 24.68 -4.37
C ALA A 45 -2.90 23.68 -3.26
N TRP A 46 -3.50 22.49 -3.32
CA TRP A 46 -3.33 21.40 -2.34
C TRP A 46 -2.81 20.11 -2.97
N ALA A 47 -3.19 19.80 -4.20
CA ALA A 47 -2.75 18.58 -4.89
C ALA A 47 -2.49 18.80 -6.37
N LEU A 48 -1.68 17.90 -6.93
CA LEU A 48 -1.22 17.89 -8.32
C LEU A 48 -1.14 16.43 -8.78
N ASN A 49 -1.54 16.12 -10.02
CA ASN A 49 -1.30 14.81 -10.63
C ASN A 49 -0.22 14.87 -11.73
N ASP A 50 0.24 13.72 -12.20
CA ASP A 50 1.32 13.62 -13.20
C ASP A 50 1.01 14.29 -14.55
N SER A 51 -0.28 14.52 -14.86
CA SER A 51 -0.69 15.26 -16.06
C SER A 51 -0.55 16.79 -15.92
N GLY A 52 -0.18 17.28 -14.73
CA GLY A 52 -0.06 18.70 -14.42
C GLY A 52 -1.39 19.37 -14.07
N GLN A 53 -2.42 18.59 -13.73
CA GLN A 53 -3.67 19.13 -13.17
C GLN A 53 -3.45 19.48 -11.70
N VAL A 54 -3.77 20.71 -11.33
CA VAL A 54 -3.64 21.23 -9.96
C VAL A 54 -5.04 21.44 -9.38
N VAL A 55 -5.26 21.07 -8.13
CA VAL A 55 -6.52 21.30 -7.43
C VAL A 55 -6.29 21.98 -6.09
N GLY A 56 -7.33 22.65 -5.61
CA GLY A 56 -7.29 23.36 -4.35
C GLY A 56 -8.57 24.17 -4.16
N PHE A 57 -8.43 25.38 -3.61
CA PHE A 57 -9.57 26.27 -3.41
C PHE A 57 -9.22 27.72 -3.74
N SER A 58 -10.24 28.50 -4.09
CA SER A 58 -10.13 29.92 -4.41
C SER A 58 -11.33 30.70 -3.87
N THR A 59 -11.14 31.97 -3.58
CA THR A 59 -12.28 32.90 -3.44
C THR A 59 -12.92 33.16 -4.81
N VAL A 60 -14.22 33.46 -4.79
CA VAL A 60 -15.00 33.92 -5.94
C VAL A 60 -15.56 35.31 -5.63
N SER A 61 -15.73 36.16 -6.65
CA SER A 61 -16.23 37.53 -6.50
C SER A 61 -17.40 37.83 -7.47
N PRO A 62 -18.46 38.54 -7.03
CA PRO A 62 -18.74 38.86 -5.63
C PRO A 62 -19.19 37.60 -4.88
N GLY A 63 -18.57 37.31 -3.74
CA GLY A 63 -19.10 36.28 -2.84
C GLY A 63 -20.43 36.73 -2.20
N PRO A 64 -21.27 35.80 -1.70
CA PRO A 64 -22.37 36.15 -0.79
C PRO A 64 -21.89 37.11 0.32
N PRO A 65 -22.78 37.98 0.84
CA PRO A 65 -22.40 39.07 1.75
C PRO A 65 -21.52 38.56 2.91
N MET A 66 -20.34 39.18 3.06
CA MET A 66 -19.19 38.76 3.88
C MET A 66 -19.43 38.62 5.40
N ARG A 67 -20.68 38.61 5.88
CA ARG A 67 -20.99 38.54 7.31
C ARG A 67 -20.79 37.16 7.94
N LEU A 68 -20.43 36.13 7.15
CA LEU A 68 -20.75 34.73 7.47
C LEU A 68 -19.67 33.67 7.10
N GLY A 69 -18.47 34.08 6.66
CA GLY A 69 -17.40 33.20 6.19
C GLY A 69 -17.00 33.50 4.73
N LEU A 70 -15.74 33.25 4.35
CA LEU A 70 -15.31 33.39 2.96
C LEU A 70 -15.75 32.13 2.19
N PRO A 71 -16.61 32.23 1.15
CA PRO A 71 -17.01 31.08 0.36
C PRO A 71 -15.85 30.72 -0.55
N PHE A 72 -15.06 29.75 -0.12
CA PHE A 72 -14.08 29.13 -1.00
C PHE A 72 -14.80 28.19 -1.95
N HIS A 73 -14.43 28.23 -3.22
CA HIS A 73 -14.84 27.25 -4.21
C HIS A 73 -13.65 26.36 -4.56
N PRO A 74 -13.86 25.05 -4.69
CA PRO A 74 -12.84 24.13 -5.14
C PRO A 74 -12.56 24.43 -6.62
N PHE A 75 -11.28 24.45 -6.99
CA PHE A 75 -10.88 24.64 -8.38
C PHE A 75 -10.14 23.43 -8.92
N SER A 76 -10.17 23.28 -10.25
CA SER A 76 -9.16 22.53 -10.99
C SER A 76 -8.48 23.43 -11.99
N TRP A 77 -7.16 23.38 -12.08
CA TRP A 77 -6.37 24.13 -13.02
C TRP A 77 -5.58 23.19 -13.92
N THR A 78 -5.55 23.50 -15.21
CA THR A 78 -4.62 22.88 -16.16
C THR A 78 -3.97 23.97 -17.01
N ARG A 79 -2.78 23.70 -17.56
CA ARG A 79 -2.11 24.66 -18.45
C ARG A 79 -2.95 25.02 -19.68
N ALA A 80 -3.72 24.07 -20.20
CA ALA A 80 -4.54 24.27 -21.40
C ALA A 80 -5.89 24.93 -21.10
N GLY A 81 -6.51 24.62 -19.96
CA GLY A 81 -7.85 25.07 -19.60
C GLY A 81 -7.89 26.27 -18.64
N GLY A 82 -6.77 26.65 -18.03
CA GLY A 82 -6.75 27.61 -16.93
C GLY A 82 -7.45 27.06 -15.69
N MET A 83 -7.85 27.96 -14.78
CA MET A 83 -8.56 27.62 -13.55
C MET A 83 -10.07 27.52 -13.83
N ILE A 84 -10.69 26.40 -13.45
CA ILE A 84 -12.13 26.18 -13.52
C ILE A 84 -12.72 25.98 -12.12
N ASP A 85 -13.93 26.50 -11.92
CA ASP A 85 -14.72 26.28 -10.71
C ASP A 85 -15.39 24.90 -10.78
N LEU A 86 -15.23 24.08 -9.74
CA LEU A 86 -15.86 22.76 -9.65
C LEU A 86 -17.29 22.83 -9.08
N GLY A 87 -17.69 23.98 -8.55
CA GLY A 87 -18.96 24.20 -7.86
C GLY A 87 -18.93 23.79 -6.38
N THR A 88 -20.09 23.86 -5.74
CA THR A 88 -20.28 23.46 -4.33
C THR A 88 -21.56 22.64 -4.19
N LEU A 89 -21.74 21.98 -3.04
CA LEU A 89 -22.98 21.31 -2.66
C LEU A 89 -24.09 22.28 -2.21
N GLY A 90 -23.93 23.58 -2.42
CA GLY A 90 -24.97 24.58 -2.18
C GLY A 90 -25.08 25.07 -0.73
N GLY A 91 -24.15 24.69 0.16
CA GLY A 91 -24.09 25.20 1.52
C GLY A 91 -23.47 26.58 1.67
N ARG A 92 -23.57 27.14 2.88
CA ARG A 92 -23.06 28.49 3.16
C ARG A 92 -21.55 28.53 3.37
N PHE A 93 -20.96 27.43 3.83
CA PHE A 93 -19.53 27.34 4.06
C PHE A 93 -18.79 26.90 2.79
N GLY A 94 -17.52 27.29 2.68
CA GLY A 94 -16.71 26.99 1.49
C GLY A 94 -16.53 25.49 1.25
N ALA A 95 -16.05 25.18 0.05
CA ALA A 95 -15.68 23.85 -0.39
C ALA A 95 -14.22 23.84 -0.85
N THR A 96 -13.56 22.71 -0.68
CA THR A 96 -12.13 22.56 -0.94
C THR A 96 -11.82 21.22 -1.57
N ALA A 97 -10.99 21.22 -2.63
CA ALA A 97 -10.49 20.01 -3.26
C ALA A 97 -9.14 19.62 -2.65
N VAL A 98 -9.03 18.38 -2.16
CA VAL A 98 -7.85 17.89 -1.42
C VAL A 98 -6.97 16.93 -2.22
N ALA A 99 -7.54 16.22 -3.19
CA ALA A 99 -6.81 15.22 -3.96
C ALA A 99 -7.35 15.09 -5.38
N VAL A 100 -6.48 14.64 -6.28
CA VAL A 100 -6.79 14.40 -7.69
C VAL A 100 -6.01 13.18 -8.19
N ASN A 101 -6.67 12.24 -8.88
CA ASN A 101 -6.00 11.09 -9.50
C ASN A 101 -5.59 11.36 -10.96
N GLY A 102 -4.88 10.41 -11.58
CA GLY A 102 -4.42 10.52 -12.97
C GLY A 102 -5.53 10.57 -14.02
N ALA A 103 -6.75 10.14 -13.69
CA ALA A 103 -7.92 10.25 -14.56
C ALA A 103 -8.63 11.62 -14.44
N GLY A 104 -8.14 12.49 -13.56
CA GLY A 104 -8.68 13.81 -13.29
C GLY A 104 -9.95 13.82 -12.43
N GLN A 105 -10.22 12.72 -11.71
CA GLN A 105 -11.21 12.71 -10.65
C GLN A 105 -10.66 13.48 -9.44
N VAL A 106 -11.45 14.41 -8.95
CA VAL A 106 -11.13 15.28 -7.82
C VAL A 106 -12.00 14.88 -6.63
N VAL A 107 -11.44 14.88 -5.43
CA VAL A 107 -12.21 14.68 -4.19
C VAL A 107 -11.91 15.78 -3.18
N GLY A 108 -12.82 15.97 -2.24
CA GLY A 108 -12.69 17.00 -1.23
C GLY A 108 -13.89 17.06 -0.31
N THR A 109 -14.11 18.25 0.25
CA THR A 109 -15.18 18.51 1.21
C THR A 109 -15.95 19.75 0.79
N SER A 110 -17.27 19.70 0.91
CA SER A 110 -18.16 20.82 0.62
C SER A 110 -19.29 20.86 1.63
N SER A 111 -19.74 22.07 1.98
CA SER A 111 -20.94 22.21 2.78
C SER A 111 -22.22 22.06 1.95
N THR A 112 -23.23 21.44 2.54
CA THR A 112 -24.59 21.24 1.99
C THR A 112 -25.53 22.37 2.45
N PRO A 113 -26.74 22.51 1.88
CA PRO A 113 -27.66 23.63 2.18
C PRO A 113 -28.10 23.72 3.64
N ASP A 114 -27.99 22.63 4.39
CA ASP A 114 -28.24 22.49 5.82
C ASP A 114 -26.98 22.64 6.67
N ASP A 115 -25.91 23.21 6.09
CA ASP A 115 -24.65 23.56 6.75
C ASP A 115 -23.86 22.35 7.30
N GLN A 116 -24.17 21.13 6.82
CA GLN A 116 -23.39 19.92 7.06
C GLN A 116 -22.18 19.86 6.13
N SER A 117 -21.09 19.20 6.55
CA SER A 117 -19.90 19.05 5.69
C SER A 117 -19.89 17.66 5.09
N HIS A 118 -19.98 17.54 3.78
CA HIS A 118 -19.96 16.25 3.09
C HIS A 118 -18.70 16.10 2.25
N ALA A 119 -18.25 14.87 2.10
CA ALA A 119 -17.24 14.53 1.11
C ALA A 119 -17.88 14.64 -0.28
N PHE A 120 -17.12 15.14 -1.27
CA PHE A 120 -17.57 15.15 -2.66
C PHE A 120 -16.58 14.42 -3.56
N SER A 121 -17.07 13.96 -4.72
CA SER A 121 -16.26 13.62 -5.87
C SER A 121 -16.69 14.42 -7.08
N TRP A 122 -15.73 14.91 -7.86
CA TRP A 122 -15.96 15.64 -9.09
C TRP A 122 -15.23 14.97 -10.25
N THR A 123 -15.91 14.89 -11.40
CA THR A 123 -15.28 14.53 -12.67
C THR A 123 -15.74 15.49 -13.76
N PRO A 124 -14.95 15.70 -14.83
CA PRO A 124 -15.38 16.56 -15.94
C PRO A 124 -16.70 16.11 -16.58
N ALA A 125 -16.98 14.80 -16.60
CA ALA A 125 -18.19 14.23 -17.22
C ALA A 125 -19.39 14.17 -16.26
N GLY A 126 -19.15 13.92 -14.97
CA GLY A 126 -20.20 13.74 -13.96
C GLY A 126 -20.54 14.99 -13.16
N GLY A 127 -19.71 16.03 -13.23
CA GLY A 127 -19.82 17.18 -12.35
C GLY A 127 -19.53 16.82 -10.89
N LEU A 128 -20.00 17.68 -9.97
CA LEU A 128 -19.82 17.52 -8.52
C LEU A 128 -20.91 16.60 -7.95
N ILE A 129 -20.50 15.55 -7.25
CA ILE A 129 -21.38 14.54 -6.64
C ILE A 129 -21.14 14.51 -5.14
N ASP A 130 -22.22 14.53 -4.37
CA ASP A 130 -22.21 14.30 -2.93
C ASP A 130 -21.96 12.81 -2.62
N LEU A 131 -20.97 12.50 -1.78
CA LEU A 131 -20.69 11.12 -1.35
C LEU A 131 -21.56 10.71 -0.15
N GLY A 132 -22.20 11.66 0.52
CA GLY A 132 -22.96 11.47 1.75
C GLY A 132 -22.07 11.30 2.99
N THR A 133 -22.64 10.64 4.00
CA THR A 133 -21.99 10.33 5.28
C THR A 133 -22.35 8.90 5.72
N LEU A 134 -21.70 8.40 6.77
CA LEU A 134 -22.03 7.17 7.48
C LEU A 134 -23.23 7.33 8.45
N GLY A 135 -24.10 8.31 8.20
CA GLY A 135 -25.31 8.59 8.99
C GLY A 135 -25.18 9.74 9.98
N GLY A 136 -23.98 10.30 10.16
CA GLY A 136 -23.76 11.54 10.91
C GLY A 136 -23.81 12.79 10.02
N LEU A 137 -23.29 13.92 10.54
CA LEU A 137 -23.36 15.23 9.89
C LEU A 137 -22.10 15.65 9.12
N TYR A 138 -21.02 14.88 9.25
CA TYR A 138 -19.70 15.27 8.74
C TYR A 138 -19.04 14.14 7.98
N ALA A 139 -18.54 14.43 6.79
CA ALA A 139 -17.63 13.61 6.03
C ALA A 139 -16.62 14.48 5.28
N SER A 140 -15.40 13.97 5.13
CA SER A 140 -14.33 14.62 4.38
C SER A 140 -13.53 13.57 3.64
N ALA A 141 -13.36 13.72 2.33
CA ALA A 141 -12.41 12.91 1.60
C ALA A 141 -10.97 13.33 1.95
N ALA A 142 -10.06 12.37 1.98
CA ALA A 142 -8.63 12.58 2.19
C ALA A 142 -7.83 12.24 0.93
N GLY A 143 -8.31 11.31 0.10
CA GLY A 143 -7.65 10.96 -1.15
C GLY A 143 -8.48 10.10 -2.07
N VAL A 144 -7.92 9.82 -3.26
CA VAL A 144 -8.55 9.05 -4.32
C VAL A 144 -7.51 8.21 -5.06
N SER A 145 -7.78 6.92 -5.28
CA SER A 145 -6.90 6.00 -6.03
C SER A 145 -6.99 6.22 -7.55
N SER A 146 -6.06 5.63 -8.30
CA SER A 146 -6.15 5.54 -9.77
C SER A 146 -7.40 4.81 -10.27
N SER A 147 -7.93 3.85 -9.51
CA SER A 147 -9.18 3.13 -9.81
C SER A 147 -10.45 3.94 -9.49
N GLY A 148 -10.29 5.12 -8.89
CA GLY A 148 -11.38 6.04 -8.56
C GLY A 148 -12.10 5.75 -7.25
N GLN A 149 -11.46 4.97 -6.37
CA GLN A 149 -11.89 4.77 -4.99
C GLN A 149 -11.51 6.01 -4.17
N ALA A 150 -12.51 6.66 -3.57
CA ALA A 150 -12.27 7.73 -2.61
C ALA A 150 -12.22 7.16 -1.19
N PHE A 151 -11.43 7.77 -0.32
CA PHE A 151 -11.41 7.44 1.10
C PHE A 151 -11.31 8.70 1.95
N GLY A 152 -11.64 8.59 3.22
CA GLY A 152 -11.54 9.68 4.18
C GLY A 152 -12.19 9.33 5.50
N SER A 153 -12.64 10.35 6.23
CA SER A 153 -13.33 10.18 7.51
C SER A 153 -14.77 10.62 7.40
N SER A 154 -15.67 9.89 8.05
CA SER A 154 -17.08 10.25 8.17
C SER A 154 -17.58 9.94 9.57
N SER A 155 -18.44 10.82 10.08
CA SER A 155 -19.17 10.58 11.30
C SER A 155 -20.27 9.54 11.07
N THR A 156 -20.40 8.60 12.00
CA THR A 156 -21.51 7.65 12.09
C THR A 156 -22.77 8.33 12.66
N ALA A 157 -23.90 7.63 12.65
CA ALA A 157 -25.14 8.11 13.29
C ALA A 157 -25.00 8.34 14.81
N SER A 158 -24.08 7.64 15.48
CA SER A 158 -23.77 7.80 16.91
C SER A 158 -22.69 8.87 17.18
N GLY A 159 -22.08 9.43 16.14
CA GLY A 159 -21.16 10.57 16.21
C GLY A 159 -19.68 10.20 16.27
N GLU A 160 -19.33 8.92 16.21
CA GLU A 160 -17.93 8.49 16.09
C GLU A 160 -17.37 8.78 14.69
N SER A 161 -16.06 9.00 14.59
CA SER A 161 -15.38 9.20 13.30
C SER A 161 -14.81 7.88 12.79
N HIS A 162 -15.34 7.37 11.68
CA HIS A 162 -14.85 6.17 11.03
C HIS A 162 -14.21 6.49 9.68
N VAL A 163 -13.23 5.68 9.29
CA VAL A 163 -12.73 5.66 7.92
C VAL A 163 -13.82 5.10 7.00
N PHE A 164 -14.05 5.77 5.88
CA PHE A 164 -14.90 5.25 4.81
C PHE A 164 -14.09 4.92 3.55
N SER A 165 -14.65 4.02 2.75
CA SER A 165 -14.32 3.91 1.33
C SER A 165 -15.55 4.19 0.49
N TRP A 166 -15.38 4.92 -0.62
CA TRP A 166 -16.45 5.20 -1.55
C TRP A 166 -16.05 4.81 -2.97
N THR A 167 -16.98 4.17 -3.67
CA THR A 167 -16.91 3.98 -5.13
C THR A 167 -18.25 4.34 -5.76
N PRO A 168 -18.28 4.73 -7.05
CA PRO A 168 -19.54 5.02 -7.74
C PRO A 168 -20.53 3.84 -7.71
N ALA A 169 -20.03 2.60 -7.73
CA ALA A 169 -20.84 1.39 -7.75
C ALA A 169 -21.28 0.92 -6.35
N GLY A 170 -20.43 1.12 -5.34
CA GLY A 170 -20.66 0.62 -3.98
C GLY A 170 -21.23 1.66 -3.01
N GLY A 171 -21.20 2.94 -3.36
CA GLY A 171 -21.51 4.02 -2.41
C GLY A 171 -20.48 4.12 -1.29
N MET A 172 -20.84 4.79 -0.20
CA MET A 172 -19.99 4.92 0.99
C MET A 172 -20.10 3.67 1.86
N VAL A 173 -18.95 3.09 2.19
CA VAL A 173 -18.80 1.89 3.02
C VAL A 173 -17.96 2.24 4.24
N ASP A 174 -18.46 1.88 5.42
CA ASP A 174 -17.74 1.98 6.69
C ASP A 174 -16.62 0.91 6.74
N LEU A 175 -15.38 1.33 6.98
CA LEU A 175 -14.25 0.40 7.12
C LEU A 175 -14.07 -0.09 8.57
N GLY A 176 -14.84 0.47 9.51
CA GLY A 176 -14.88 0.09 10.91
C GLY A 176 -13.68 0.56 11.73
N THR A 177 -13.44 -0.14 12.83
CA THR A 177 -12.35 0.10 13.77
C THR A 177 -11.73 -1.24 14.20
N LEU A 178 -10.62 -1.19 14.94
CA LEU A 178 -10.04 -2.32 15.66
C LEU A 178 -10.79 -2.64 16.97
N GLY A 179 -12.07 -2.27 17.07
CA GLY A 179 -12.96 -2.51 18.21
C GLY A 179 -13.09 -1.32 19.17
N GLY A 180 -12.43 -0.20 18.91
CA GLY A 180 -12.64 1.08 19.61
C GLY A 180 -13.68 1.98 18.92
N MET A 181 -13.70 3.26 19.29
CA MET A 181 -14.69 4.23 18.81
C MET A 181 -14.31 4.84 17.47
N ASN A 182 -13.05 5.19 17.22
CA ASN A 182 -12.67 5.95 16.03
C ASN A 182 -11.62 5.26 15.18
N SER A 183 -11.60 5.62 13.90
CA SER A 183 -10.53 5.30 12.95
C SER A 183 -10.23 6.48 12.03
N PHE A 184 -8.95 6.60 11.66
CA PHE A 184 -8.41 7.68 10.83
C PHE A 184 -7.50 7.10 9.76
N ALA A 185 -7.73 7.44 8.50
CA ALA A 185 -6.91 7.00 7.38
C ALA A 185 -5.92 8.08 6.99
N PHE A 186 -4.71 7.66 6.63
CA PHE A 186 -3.65 8.57 6.20
C PHE A 186 -3.29 8.37 4.73
N THR A 187 -3.17 7.11 4.29
CA THR A 187 -2.75 6.80 2.92
C THR A 187 -3.56 5.65 2.34
N LEU A 188 -3.76 5.70 1.01
CA LEU A 188 -4.40 4.69 0.17
C LEU A 188 -3.40 4.23 -0.90
N SER A 189 -3.31 2.92 -1.13
CA SER A 189 -2.59 2.35 -2.28
C SER A 189 -3.51 2.22 -3.51
N ASP A 190 -2.93 2.13 -4.70
CA ASP A 190 -3.69 1.86 -5.94
C ASP A 190 -4.39 0.50 -5.94
N ALA A 191 -3.94 -0.44 -5.11
CA ALA A 191 -4.61 -1.73 -4.90
C ALA A 191 -5.87 -1.62 -4.01
N GLY A 192 -6.21 -0.41 -3.57
CA GLY A 192 -7.38 -0.14 -2.74
C GLY A 192 -7.19 -0.44 -1.26
N GLN A 193 -5.95 -0.51 -0.80
CA GLN A 193 -5.60 -0.76 0.60
C GLN A 193 -5.46 0.56 1.35
N VAL A 194 -6.04 0.64 2.54
CA VAL A 194 -6.00 1.86 3.37
C VAL A 194 -5.17 1.61 4.61
N VAL A 195 -4.30 2.55 4.96
CA VAL A 195 -3.54 2.52 6.22
C VAL A 195 -3.80 3.78 7.03
N GLY A 196 -3.66 3.64 8.34
CA GLY A 196 -3.84 4.74 9.28
C GLY A 196 -3.82 4.25 10.72
N GLN A 197 -4.60 4.89 11.58
CA GLN A 197 -4.75 4.54 12.99
C GLN A 197 -6.19 4.22 13.36
N SER A 198 -6.38 3.30 14.29
CA SER A 198 -7.68 2.97 14.86
C SER A 198 -7.59 2.80 16.35
N ASP A 199 -8.64 3.23 17.04
CA ASP A 199 -8.85 2.95 18.45
C ASP A 199 -9.13 1.45 18.66
N THR A 200 -8.66 0.92 19.78
CA THR A 200 -8.89 -0.45 20.27
C THR A 200 -9.84 -0.44 21.48
N PRO A 201 -10.42 -1.59 21.88
CA PRO A 201 -11.25 -1.68 23.09
C PRO A 201 -10.54 -1.23 24.37
N SER A 202 -9.21 -1.38 24.42
CA SER A 202 -8.35 -0.95 25.52
C SER A 202 -8.09 0.57 25.55
N GLY A 203 -8.56 1.33 24.56
CA GLY A 203 -8.33 2.78 24.45
C GLY A 203 -6.95 3.16 23.91
N PHE A 204 -6.23 2.21 23.32
CA PHE A 204 -4.97 2.47 22.61
C PHE A 204 -5.23 2.69 21.12
N GLN A 205 -4.40 3.53 20.49
CA GLN A 205 -4.38 3.69 19.04
C GLN A 205 -3.37 2.74 18.41
N GLN A 206 -3.82 1.98 17.42
CA GLN A 206 -2.99 1.05 16.67
C GLN A 206 -3.02 1.38 15.18
N GLY A 207 -1.86 1.21 14.56
CA GLY A 207 -1.74 1.23 13.11
C GLY A 207 -2.57 0.10 12.53
N PHE A 208 -3.28 0.36 11.45
CA PHE A 208 -4.06 -0.66 10.76
C PHE A 208 -3.72 -0.74 9.28
N LEU A 209 -3.98 -1.91 8.71
CA LEU A 209 -4.16 -2.12 7.28
C LEU A 209 -5.59 -2.57 7.04
N TRP A 210 -6.30 -1.90 6.15
CA TRP A 210 -7.58 -2.35 5.62
C TRP A 210 -7.42 -2.87 4.20
N THR A 211 -8.01 -4.02 3.91
CA THR A 211 -8.10 -4.57 2.55
C THR A 211 -9.53 -4.97 2.22
N PRO A 212 -9.95 -4.91 0.94
CA PRO A 212 -11.30 -5.32 0.55
C PRO A 212 -11.66 -6.76 0.95
N SER A 213 -10.69 -7.68 0.92
CA SER A 213 -10.91 -9.10 1.24
C SER A 213 -10.73 -9.45 2.72
N GLY A 214 -9.96 -8.65 3.46
CA GLY A 214 -9.56 -8.97 4.85
C GLY A 214 -10.17 -8.05 5.91
N GLY A 215 -10.80 -6.94 5.51
CA GLY A 215 -11.22 -5.92 6.45
C GLY A 215 -10.04 -5.23 7.14
N MET A 216 -10.28 -4.63 8.30
CA MET A 216 -9.28 -3.92 9.10
C MET A 216 -8.49 -4.90 9.98
N VAL A 217 -7.16 -4.86 9.87
CA VAL A 217 -6.23 -5.69 10.64
C VAL A 217 -5.22 -4.79 11.36
N SER A 218 -4.93 -5.12 12.63
CA SER A 218 -3.93 -4.40 13.42
C SER A 218 -2.51 -4.70 12.94
N LEU A 219 -1.68 -3.67 12.88
CA LEU A 219 -0.25 -3.75 12.59
C LEU A 219 0.61 -3.77 13.87
N ALA A 220 0.00 -3.91 15.05
CA ALA A 220 0.74 -4.00 16.30
C ALA A 220 1.65 -5.25 16.30
N THR A 221 2.93 -5.04 16.61
CA THR A 221 3.92 -6.13 16.72
C THR A 221 4.03 -6.70 18.13
N GLN A 222 3.44 -6.04 19.13
CA GLN A 222 3.44 -6.46 20.53
C GLN A 222 2.13 -6.09 21.24
N PRO A 223 1.67 -6.88 22.22
CA PRO A 223 0.50 -6.54 23.03
C PRO A 223 0.66 -5.18 23.73
N ASN A 224 -0.44 -4.43 23.89
CA ASN A 224 -0.50 -3.16 24.63
C ASN A 224 0.46 -2.07 24.13
N THR A 225 0.85 -2.12 22.85
CA THR A 225 1.64 -1.05 22.21
C THR A 225 0.77 -0.22 21.29
N SER A 226 1.13 1.06 21.17
CA SER A 226 0.58 1.94 20.14
C SER A 226 1.40 1.85 18.88
N SER A 227 0.74 1.96 17.74
CA SER A 227 1.40 1.99 16.44
C SER A 227 0.69 2.97 15.53
N GLU A 228 1.40 3.35 14.47
CA GLU A 228 0.91 4.25 13.44
C GLU A 228 1.41 3.72 12.10
N ALA A 229 0.50 3.63 11.13
CA ALA A 229 0.86 3.35 9.75
C ALA A 229 0.59 4.60 8.91
N VAL A 230 1.67 5.19 8.39
CA VAL A 230 1.64 6.53 7.79
C VAL A 230 1.53 6.46 6.28
N ALA A 231 2.26 5.54 5.65
CA ALA A 231 2.27 5.41 4.20
C ALA A 231 2.26 3.95 3.76
N ILE A 232 1.69 3.71 2.57
CA ILE A 232 1.68 2.44 1.87
C ILE A 232 1.99 2.68 0.40
N ASN A 233 2.80 1.82 -0.22
CA ASN A 233 3.05 1.88 -1.67
C ASN A 233 2.20 0.86 -2.44
N SER A 234 2.29 0.87 -3.77
CA SER A 234 1.58 -0.07 -4.66
C SER A 234 2.02 -1.54 -4.50
N HIS A 235 3.13 -1.80 -3.83
CA HIS A 235 3.61 -3.14 -3.51
C HIS A 235 3.12 -3.64 -2.14
N GLY A 236 2.32 -2.86 -1.42
CA GLY A 236 1.83 -3.22 -0.10
C GLY A 236 2.87 -3.10 1.02
N LEU A 237 3.99 -2.40 0.78
CA LEU A 237 4.94 -2.05 1.83
C LEU A 237 4.39 -0.88 2.63
N ILE A 238 4.34 -1.04 3.95
CA ILE A 238 3.76 -0.06 4.87
C ILE A 238 4.85 0.47 5.77
N VAL A 239 4.90 1.78 5.97
CA VAL A 239 5.84 2.43 6.89
C VAL A 239 5.10 3.23 7.96
N GLY A 240 5.75 3.39 9.11
CA GLY A 240 5.22 4.18 10.20
C GLY A 240 6.02 3.99 11.48
N SER A 241 5.35 3.97 12.62
CA SER A 241 6.00 3.91 13.92
C SER A 241 5.33 2.94 14.88
N ARG A 242 6.11 2.45 15.83
CA ARG A 242 5.62 1.80 17.04
C ARG A 242 6.11 2.61 18.22
N GLY A 243 5.20 3.00 19.11
CA GLY A 243 5.52 3.72 20.35
C GLY A 243 4.78 3.14 21.55
N VAL A 244 5.01 3.76 22.71
CA VAL A 244 4.30 3.44 23.95
C VAL A 244 3.05 4.32 24.08
N ALA A 245 1.91 3.73 24.37
CA ALA A 245 0.59 4.36 24.20
C ALA A 245 0.33 5.59 25.10
N ARG A 246 1.16 5.79 26.12
CA ARG A 246 1.18 6.99 26.97
C ARG A 246 2.62 7.23 27.39
N SER A 247 3.37 7.94 26.56
CA SER A 247 4.74 8.29 26.93
C SER A 247 4.71 9.18 28.17
N THR A 248 5.27 8.67 29.26
CA THR A 248 5.47 9.41 30.51
C THR A 248 6.94 9.35 30.94
N SER A 249 7.72 8.50 30.30
CA SER A 249 9.15 8.37 30.49
C SER A 249 9.90 8.91 29.27
N PRO A 250 11.00 9.65 29.46
CA PRO A 250 11.96 9.93 28.39
C PRO A 250 12.63 8.65 27.83
N ASP A 251 12.48 7.51 28.51
CA ASP A 251 12.98 6.20 28.06
C ASP A 251 11.97 5.44 27.18
N ASP A 252 10.78 5.99 26.92
CA ASP A 252 9.78 5.35 26.06
C ASP A 252 10.24 5.42 24.59
N GLU A 253 10.61 4.26 24.04
CA GLU A 253 11.10 4.17 22.67
C GLU A 253 9.95 4.24 21.65
N THR A 254 10.03 5.23 20.76
CA THR A 254 9.29 5.23 19.49
C THR A 254 10.24 4.79 18.38
N VAL A 255 9.93 3.69 17.72
CA VAL A 255 10.77 3.09 16.67
C VAL A 255 10.08 3.16 15.32
N ALA A 256 10.86 3.48 14.29
CA ALA A 256 10.40 3.39 12.91
C ALA A 256 10.16 1.93 12.52
N MET A 257 9.10 1.70 11.77
CA MET A 257 8.64 0.37 11.39
C MET A 257 8.45 0.30 9.88
N LEU A 258 8.85 -0.84 9.31
CA LEU A 258 8.45 -1.32 7.99
C LEU A 258 7.65 -2.60 8.20
N TRP A 259 6.42 -2.62 7.70
CA TRP A 259 5.63 -3.84 7.60
C TRP A 259 5.62 -4.30 6.15
N GLU A 260 6.06 -5.53 5.96
CA GLU A 260 5.95 -6.24 4.69
C GLU A 260 4.83 -7.26 4.82
N MET A 261 3.94 -7.28 3.82
CA MET A 261 2.96 -8.35 3.74
C MET A 261 3.69 -9.63 3.36
N SER A 262 3.85 -10.56 4.31
CA SER A 262 4.35 -11.89 4.00
C SER A 262 3.48 -12.50 2.90
N PRO A 263 4.07 -13.06 1.82
CA PRO A 263 3.29 -13.74 0.80
C PRO A 263 2.43 -14.82 1.48
N PRO A 264 1.19 -15.03 1.05
CA PRO A 264 0.37 -16.10 1.59
C PRO A 264 1.13 -17.42 1.51
N VAL A 265 1.20 -18.12 2.64
CA VAL A 265 1.80 -19.44 2.74
C VAL A 265 0.71 -20.47 2.56
N ILE A 266 0.86 -21.36 1.59
CA ILE A 266 -0.03 -22.50 1.40
C ILE A 266 0.35 -23.55 2.44
N ILE A 267 -0.58 -23.87 3.33
CA ILE A 267 -0.38 -24.96 4.29
C ILE A 267 -0.61 -26.29 3.55
N VAL A 268 0.40 -27.15 3.58
CA VAL A 268 0.41 -28.45 2.90
C VAL A 268 0.52 -29.58 3.91
N GLU A 269 -0.10 -30.71 3.59
CA GLU A 269 0.10 -31.94 4.34
C GLU A 269 1.40 -32.61 3.87
N ILE A 270 2.19 -33.08 4.82
CA ILE A 270 3.44 -33.78 4.54
C ILE A 270 3.51 -35.09 5.33
N ASP A 271 4.23 -36.07 4.78
CA ASP A 271 4.51 -37.36 5.42
C ASP A 271 6.03 -37.60 5.40
N ILE A 272 6.65 -37.64 6.58
CA ILE A 272 8.08 -37.89 6.77
C ILE A 272 8.30 -39.40 6.86
N LYS A 273 9.08 -39.97 5.94
CA LYS A 273 9.22 -41.42 5.71
C LYS A 273 7.93 -42.08 5.23
N PRO A 274 7.41 -41.67 4.07
CA PRO A 274 6.16 -42.20 3.55
C PRO A 274 6.17 -43.72 3.44
N GLY A 275 5.13 -44.36 3.99
CA GLY A 275 4.97 -45.81 4.08
C GLY A 275 5.63 -46.46 5.32
N SER A 276 6.26 -45.68 6.19
CA SER A 276 6.77 -46.16 7.48
C SER A 276 5.74 -45.90 8.60
N PRO A 277 5.59 -46.80 9.57
CA PRO A 277 4.68 -46.59 10.69
C PRO A 277 5.21 -45.57 11.72
N GLU A 278 6.50 -45.23 11.65
CA GLU A 278 7.13 -44.23 12.51
C GLU A 278 8.02 -43.27 11.71
N ASN A 279 7.85 -41.98 11.99
CA ASN A 279 8.59 -40.88 11.39
C ASN A 279 9.89 -40.65 12.18
N THR A 280 10.72 -41.70 12.31
CA THR A 280 11.97 -41.62 13.09
C THR A 280 13.05 -40.88 12.29
N ILE A 281 13.72 -39.89 12.88
CA ILE A 281 14.87 -39.23 12.24
C ILE A 281 16.13 -39.57 13.03
N ASN A 282 17.07 -40.28 12.39
CA ASN A 282 18.35 -40.61 13.00
C ASN A 282 19.40 -39.55 12.60
N LEU A 283 19.91 -38.80 13.59
CA LEU A 283 20.87 -37.72 13.38
C LEU A 283 22.30 -38.21 13.08
N THR A 284 22.63 -39.47 13.39
CA THR A 284 23.91 -40.09 12.98
C THR A 284 23.86 -40.68 11.57
N SER A 285 22.70 -40.69 10.91
CA SER A 285 22.59 -41.15 9.53
C SER A 285 23.10 -40.07 8.58
N HIS A 286 24.12 -40.40 7.79
CA HIS A 286 24.64 -39.56 6.68
C HIS A 286 23.87 -39.82 5.36
N GLY A 287 22.58 -40.10 5.48
CA GLY A 287 21.73 -40.64 4.42
C GLY A 287 20.87 -39.59 3.72
N VAL A 288 19.71 -40.07 3.25
CA VAL A 288 18.63 -39.21 2.81
C VAL A 288 17.35 -39.58 3.55
N LEU A 289 16.53 -38.58 3.82
CA LEU A 289 15.19 -38.75 4.39
C LEU A 289 14.14 -38.47 3.30
N PRO A 290 13.36 -39.48 2.88
CA PRO A 290 12.25 -39.24 1.97
C PRO A 290 11.11 -38.52 2.71
N VAL A 291 10.57 -37.48 2.09
CA VAL A 291 9.43 -36.69 2.57
C VAL A 291 8.45 -36.53 1.43
N ALA A 292 7.17 -36.87 1.65
CA ALA A 292 6.11 -36.61 0.69
C ALA A 292 5.42 -35.28 1.02
N ILE A 293 5.12 -34.49 -0.01
CA ILE A 293 4.19 -33.36 0.03
C ILE A 293 2.94 -33.82 -0.69
N LEU A 294 1.82 -33.88 0.02
CA LEU A 294 0.60 -34.51 -0.46
C LEU A 294 -0.28 -33.52 -1.23
N SER A 295 -0.74 -33.94 -2.40
CA SER A 295 -1.75 -33.25 -3.17
C SER A 295 -3.13 -33.40 -2.50
N ASN A 296 -4.02 -32.43 -2.74
CA ASN A 296 -5.41 -32.51 -2.31
C ASN A 296 -6.34 -31.83 -3.33
N ALA A 297 -7.61 -31.62 -2.97
CA ALA A 297 -8.58 -30.99 -3.88
C ALA A 297 -8.24 -29.53 -4.25
N SER A 298 -7.47 -28.83 -3.41
CA SER A 298 -7.11 -27.42 -3.54
C SER A 298 -5.63 -27.15 -3.79
N PHE A 299 -4.78 -28.18 -3.77
CA PHE A 299 -3.34 -28.06 -3.93
C PHE A 299 -2.77 -29.23 -4.74
N ASP A 300 -1.94 -28.91 -5.73
CA ASP A 300 -1.24 -29.88 -6.56
C ASP A 300 0.26 -29.80 -6.27
N ALA A 301 0.78 -30.80 -5.55
CA ALA A 301 2.17 -30.87 -5.10
C ALA A 301 3.16 -30.99 -6.26
N THR A 302 2.73 -31.35 -7.47
CA THR A 302 3.61 -31.46 -8.64
C THR A 302 4.14 -30.12 -9.14
N HIS A 303 3.51 -29.01 -8.72
CA HIS A 303 3.94 -27.64 -9.00
C HIS A 303 4.86 -27.07 -7.92
N VAL A 304 5.35 -27.89 -6.97
CA VAL A 304 6.36 -27.48 -5.99
C VAL A 304 7.75 -27.60 -6.60
N ASP A 305 8.54 -26.53 -6.56
CA ASP A 305 9.94 -26.56 -6.99
C ASP A 305 10.78 -27.30 -5.93
N PRO A 306 11.27 -28.53 -6.21
CA PRO A 306 11.98 -29.33 -5.21
C PRO A 306 13.30 -28.70 -4.78
N VAL A 307 13.89 -27.79 -5.57
CA VAL A 307 15.14 -27.10 -5.21
C VAL A 307 14.93 -26.12 -4.05
N THR A 308 13.71 -25.61 -3.90
CA THR A 308 13.36 -24.64 -2.85
C THR A 308 12.98 -25.30 -1.53
N VAL A 309 12.81 -26.63 -1.52
CA VAL A 309 12.31 -27.37 -0.35
C VAL A 309 13.40 -27.52 0.70
N ILE A 310 13.07 -27.15 1.93
CA ILE A 310 13.93 -27.22 3.11
C ILE A 310 13.13 -27.86 4.25
N LEU A 311 13.68 -28.91 4.88
CA LEU A 311 13.11 -29.56 6.07
C LEU A 311 14.08 -29.38 7.23
N ALA A 312 13.66 -28.75 8.32
CA ALA A 312 14.54 -28.47 9.48
C ALA A 312 15.89 -27.82 9.12
N GLY A 313 15.91 -26.93 8.12
CA GLY A 313 17.15 -26.29 7.64
C GLY A 313 17.95 -27.11 6.61
N ALA A 314 17.61 -28.38 6.37
CA ALA A 314 18.26 -29.21 5.38
C ALA A 314 17.61 -29.11 3.99
N PRO A 315 18.40 -28.94 2.91
CA PRO A 315 17.89 -28.89 1.55
C PRO A 315 17.61 -30.29 0.98
N VAL A 316 16.84 -30.34 -0.10
CA VAL A 316 16.74 -31.54 -0.94
C VAL A 316 18.10 -31.86 -1.55
N ARG A 317 18.52 -33.12 -1.44
CA ARG A 317 19.78 -33.60 -1.97
C ARG A 317 19.81 -33.48 -3.49
N ILE A 318 20.92 -32.99 -4.04
CA ILE A 318 21.16 -32.96 -5.48
C ILE A 318 21.83 -34.27 -5.91
N GLY A 319 21.24 -34.95 -6.88
CA GLY A 319 21.78 -36.17 -7.47
C GLY A 319 22.99 -35.90 -8.38
N GLY A 320 23.70 -36.97 -8.77
CA GLY A 320 24.89 -36.86 -9.64
C GLY A 320 24.62 -36.28 -11.04
N ASN A 321 23.34 -36.16 -11.44
CA ASN A 321 22.89 -35.50 -12.67
C ASN A 321 22.62 -33.99 -12.51
N GLY A 322 22.90 -33.41 -11.33
CA GLY A 322 22.67 -32.01 -11.02
C GLY A 322 21.20 -31.64 -10.77
N ARG A 323 20.30 -32.63 -10.67
CA ARG A 323 18.87 -32.41 -10.37
C ARG A 323 18.54 -32.74 -8.92
N PRO A 324 17.54 -32.11 -8.31
CA PRO A 324 17.06 -32.52 -6.99
C PRO A 324 16.59 -33.97 -7.02
N MET A 325 16.89 -34.72 -5.95
CA MET A 325 16.44 -36.08 -5.77
C MET A 325 14.96 -36.10 -5.38
N SER A 326 14.10 -35.93 -6.38
CA SER A 326 12.66 -35.96 -6.24
C SER A 326 12.00 -36.90 -7.25
N GLU A 327 10.79 -37.33 -6.92
CA GLU A 327 9.92 -38.11 -7.80
C GLU A 327 8.45 -37.73 -7.57
N VAL A 328 7.63 -37.96 -8.60
CA VAL A 328 6.18 -37.77 -8.51
C VAL A 328 5.51 -39.13 -8.50
N ARG A 329 4.71 -39.40 -7.46
CA ARG A 329 3.93 -40.64 -7.32
C ARG A 329 2.77 -40.40 -6.37
N ASP A 330 1.71 -41.19 -6.50
CA ASP A 330 0.61 -41.21 -5.53
C ASP A 330 1.06 -42.00 -4.30
N VAL A 331 1.29 -41.31 -3.19
CA VAL A 331 1.82 -41.87 -1.93
C VAL A 331 0.71 -42.42 -1.05
N ASN A 332 -0.44 -41.75 -1.01
CA ASN A 332 -1.56 -42.09 -0.12
C ASN A 332 -2.67 -42.90 -0.80
N GLY A 333 -2.60 -43.09 -2.12
CA GLY A 333 -3.55 -43.87 -2.91
C GLY A 333 -4.84 -43.13 -3.25
N ASP A 334 -4.86 -41.80 -3.17
CA ASP A 334 -6.05 -40.98 -3.42
C ASP A 334 -6.28 -40.66 -4.92
N GLY A 335 -5.37 -41.11 -5.79
CA GLY A 335 -5.39 -40.88 -7.23
C GLY A 335 -4.83 -39.53 -7.66
N ARG A 336 -4.27 -38.73 -6.74
CA ARG A 336 -3.56 -37.48 -7.04
C ARG A 336 -2.05 -37.72 -6.96
N PRO A 337 -1.27 -37.16 -7.89
CA PRO A 337 0.18 -37.28 -7.83
C PRO A 337 0.76 -36.41 -6.70
N ASP A 338 1.56 -37.00 -5.83
CA ASP A 338 2.30 -36.31 -4.76
C ASP A 338 3.74 -36.07 -5.17
N LEU A 339 4.41 -35.12 -4.50
CA LEU A 339 5.84 -34.90 -4.67
C LEU A 339 6.60 -35.55 -3.51
N VAL A 340 7.50 -36.48 -3.82
CA VAL A 340 8.43 -37.06 -2.85
C VAL A 340 9.82 -36.47 -3.08
N VAL A 341 10.43 -35.93 -2.04
CA VAL A 341 11.79 -35.37 -2.06
C VAL A 341 12.69 -36.11 -1.08
N ASN A 342 13.98 -36.19 -1.39
CA ASN A 342 14.98 -36.80 -0.52
C ASN A 342 15.86 -35.71 0.10
N VAL A 343 15.68 -35.45 1.39
CA VAL A 343 16.38 -34.40 2.14
C VAL A 343 17.70 -34.94 2.71
N GLU A 344 18.75 -34.14 2.68
CA GLU A 344 20.05 -34.49 3.27
C GLU A 344 20.01 -34.41 4.80
N THR A 345 20.20 -35.54 5.49
CA THR A 345 20.07 -35.59 6.96
C THR A 345 21.19 -34.86 7.69
N ASP A 346 22.38 -34.73 7.07
CA ASP A 346 23.55 -34.07 7.67
C ASP A 346 23.38 -32.57 7.90
N ALA A 347 22.51 -31.94 7.12
CA ALA A 347 22.23 -30.51 7.21
C ALA A 347 21.03 -30.20 8.15
N MET A 348 20.42 -31.23 8.76
CA MET A 348 19.24 -31.03 9.60
C MET A 348 19.63 -30.39 10.93
N ILE A 349 18.90 -29.33 11.28
CA ILE A 349 19.03 -28.61 12.53
C ILE A 349 17.86 -29.06 13.42
N LEU A 350 18.10 -30.13 14.19
CA LEU A 350 17.11 -30.74 15.08
C LEU A 350 17.72 -31.03 16.46
N ALA A 351 16.90 -30.93 17.50
CA ALA A 351 17.19 -31.44 18.83
C ALA A 351 16.54 -32.81 19.04
N ALA A 352 17.14 -33.64 19.90
CA ALA A 352 16.56 -34.94 20.27
C ALA A 352 15.19 -34.83 20.98
N SER A 353 14.83 -33.62 21.45
CA SER A 353 13.53 -33.31 22.05
C SER A 353 12.44 -32.93 21.03
N ASP A 354 12.79 -32.74 19.76
CA ASP A 354 11.83 -32.29 18.76
C ASP A 354 10.83 -33.42 18.44
N VAL A 355 9.55 -33.07 18.48
CA VAL A 355 8.41 -33.98 18.23
C VAL A 355 7.64 -33.63 16.97
N THR A 356 8.00 -32.54 16.31
CA THR A 356 7.39 -32.07 15.06
C THR A 356 8.47 -31.38 14.24
N VAL A 357 8.44 -31.60 12.92
CA VAL A 357 9.37 -30.96 11.99
C VAL A 357 8.60 -30.21 10.91
N THR A 358 9.07 -29.02 10.58
CA THR A 358 8.49 -28.16 9.54
C THR A 358 9.28 -28.25 8.25
N LEU A 359 8.56 -28.41 7.15
CA LEU A 359 9.01 -28.27 5.77
C LEU A 359 8.57 -26.91 5.23
N LYS A 360 9.47 -26.23 4.51
CA LYS A 360 9.18 -25.02 3.76
C LYS A 360 9.60 -25.19 2.32
N GLY A 361 8.94 -24.51 1.39
CA GLY A 361 9.32 -24.52 -0.02
C GLY A 361 8.55 -23.47 -0.82
N ARG A 362 8.64 -23.54 -2.14
CA ARG A 362 7.87 -22.69 -3.06
C ARG A 362 7.30 -23.49 -4.22
N THR A 363 6.18 -23.00 -4.75
CA THR A 363 5.65 -23.47 -6.03
C THR A 363 6.39 -22.83 -7.21
N ASP A 364 6.22 -23.37 -8.41
CA ASP A 364 6.73 -22.81 -9.68
C ASP A 364 6.20 -21.38 -9.92
N ALA A 365 5.04 -21.04 -9.35
CA ALA A 365 4.45 -19.70 -9.39
C ALA A 365 5.02 -18.75 -8.32
N GLY A 366 5.98 -19.22 -7.51
CA GLY A 366 6.64 -18.44 -6.45
C GLY A 366 5.86 -18.33 -5.14
N LEU A 367 4.78 -19.10 -4.94
CA LEU A 367 4.01 -19.09 -3.70
C LEU A 367 4.73 -19.92 -2.63
N ASN A 368 4.83 -19.41 -1.40
CA ASN A 368 5.45 -20.16 -0.31
C ASN A 368 4.53 -21.31 0.14
N ILE A 369 5.12 -22.44 0.51
CA ILE A 369 4.43 -23.57 1.15
C ILE A 369 5.03 -23.86 2.52
N GLU A 370 4.22 -24.32 3.45
CA GLU A 370 4.67 -24.81 4.76
C GLU A 370 3.86 -26.03 5.18
N GLY A 371 4.53 -27.09 5.62
CA GLY A 371 3.91 -28.31 6.13
C GLY A 371 4.63 -28.78 7.38
N SER A 372 3.92 -29.51 8.25
CA SER A 372 4.51 -30.09 9.45
C SER A 372 4.05 -31.52 9.66
N ASP A 373 4.95 -32.34 10.19
CA ASP A 373 4.66 -33.73 10.56
C ASP A 373 5.28 -34.04 11.92
N ALA A 374 4.66 -34.95 12.66
CA ALA A 374 5.19 -35.46 13.92
C ALA A 374 6.38 -36.38 13.65
N VAL A 375 7.38 -36.35 14.54
CA VAL A 375 8.61 -37.16 14.40
C VAL A 375 9.05 -37.76 15.73
N ARG A 376 9.93 -38.75 15.63
CA ARG A 376 10.74 -39.24 16.75
C ARG A 376 12.22 -39.07 16.39
N VAL A 377 12.91 -38.10 16.99
CA VAL A 377 14.35 -37.92 16.74
C VAL A 377 15.14 -38.92 17.59
N THR A 378 16.05 -39.67 16.97
CA THR A 378 16.96 -40.59 17.63
C THR A 378 18.41 -40.14 17.42
N PRO A 379 19.27 -40.21 18.45
CA PRO A 379 20.69 -39.91 18.34
C PRO A 379 21.38 -40.74 17.25
#